data_AF-A0AAV1ILZ7-F1
#
_entry.id   AF-A0AAV1ILZ7-F1
#
_cell.length_a   1.000
_cell.length_b   1.000
_cell.length_c   1.000
_cell.angle_alpha   90.00
_cell.angle_beta   90.00
_cell.angle_gamma   90.00
#
_symmetry.space_group_name_H-M   'P 1'
#
loop_
_entity.id
_entity.type
_entity.pdbx_description
1 polymer ?
#
loop_
_entity_poly.entity_id
_entity_poly.type
_entity_poly.pdbx_seq_one_letter_code
_entity_poly.pdbx_strand_id
1 'polypeptide(L)'
;MSLQSILAIADAGSSQFLGMPCLEAFDALFRPWAYHTSIQDGIDWWMAACAFYGGILFMIGSFSGSSQYLVHEAKVGLPNAYNALVYVTFCVGSYLFTLGCFLMTVPIINEGYADRLLLWKLQSAHLRVPPPKYRWLGFKPHSISYWGGVIYTFGAVLYNIGTTVNLADQSESVYLSLTKQLILESVTFLVGGVGFLLGGASFVLENKRRRFLEGILLPRHHSDWVNLGYWVDWLNFWGGVGFFGSGVFLMFPSLSIEAYRIENAIGFGLGSTCFAAGGLLLFVKLALARKQLLAEGEQYDHVRGDSLGSVALSAMSEQLDSPR
;
A
#
# COMPACT_ATOMS: atom_id res chain seq x y z
N MET A 1 -20.21 19.72 14.08
CA MET A 1 -18.97 20.32 13.54
C MET A 1 -18.88 19.92 12.08
N SER A 2 -18.78 20.86 11.14
CA SER A 2 -18.76 20.52 9.70
C SER A 2 -17.34 20.09 9.26
N LEU A 3 -17.24 19.32 8.17
CA LEU A 3 -15.95 18.93 7.59
C LEU A 3 -15.09 20.17 7.26
N GLN A 4 -15.73 21.29 6.87
CA GLN A 4 -15.06 22.57 6.64
C GLN A 4 -14.49 23.17 7.93
N SER A 5 -15.17 23.03 9.07
CA SER A 5 -14.62 23.47 10.37
C SER A 5 -13.42 22.63 10.80
N ILE A 6 -13.42 21.32 10.51
CA ILE A 6 -12.29 20.43 10.80
C ILE A 6 -11.09 20.76 9.90
N LEU A 7 -11.33 21.04 8.62
CA LEU A 7 -10.28 21.43 7.66
C LEU A 7 -9.71 22.82 7.96
N ALA A 8 -10.55 23.79 8.34
CA ALA A 8 -10.08 25.14 8.71
C ALA A 8 -9.23 25.16 9.98
N ILE A 9 -9.54 24.30 10.97
CA ILE A 9 -8.71 24.12 12.17
C ILE A 9 -7.39 23.40 11.81
N ALA A 10 -7.44 22.46 10.87
CA ALA A 10 -6.26 21.74 10.39
C ALA A 10 -5.30 22.64 9.58
N ASP A 11 -5.81 23.56 8.76
CA ASP A 11 -5.02 24.52 7.98
C ASP A 11 -4.39 25.59 8.89
N ALA A 12 -5.14 26.10 9.87
CA ALA A 12 -4.65 27.11 10.82
C ALA A 12 -3.50 26.59 11.72
N GLY A 13 -3.40 25.28 11.96
CA GLY A 13 -2.31 24.67 12.71
C GLY A 13 -1.06 24.35 11.86
N SER A 14 -1.19 24.22 10.54
CA SER A 14 -0.08 23.80 9.66
C SER A 14 1.02 24.86 9.51
N SER A 15 0.67 26.14 9.65
CA SER A 15 1.62 27.26 9.52
C SER A 15 2.56 27.43 10.71
N GLN A 16 2.28 26.78 11.85
CA GLN A 16 3.12 26.86 13.05
C GLN A 16 4.26 25.84 13.10
N PHE A 17 4.26 24.83 12.23
CA PHE A 17 5.26 23.75 12.21
C PHE A 17 6.36 23.94 11.16
N LEU A 18 6.26 24.98 10.32
CA LEU A 18 7.26 25.36 9.33
C LEU A 18 8.61 25.62 10.03
N GLY A 19 9.54 24.67 9.92
CA GLY A 19 10.90 24.79 10.47
C GLY A 19 11.37 23.65 11.37
N MET A 20 10.53 22.66 11.68
CA MET A 20 10.97 21.43 12.36
C MET A 20 10.75 20.21 11.45
N PRO A 21 11.80 19.74 10.74
CA PRO A 21 11.68 18.65 9.77
C PRO A 21 11.05 17.37 10.33
N CYS A 22 11.27 17.08 11.62
CA CYS A 22 10.69 15.92 12.28
C CYS A 22 9.17 16.05 12.48
N LEU A 23 8.67 17.25 12.78
CA LEU A 23 7.24 17.49 12.97
C LEU A 23 6.51 17.55 11.63
N GLU A 24 7.15 18.10 10.59
CA GLU A 24 6.64 18.03 9.22
C GLU A 24 6.59 16.59 8.70
N ALA A 25 7.60 15.78 8.99
CA ALA A 25 7.59 14.35 8.64
C ALA A 25 6.49 13.59 9.39
N PHE A 26 6.27 13.91 10.68
CA PHE A 26 5.20 13.32 11.47
C PHE A 26 3.82 13.76 10.94
N ASP A 27 3.65 15.04 10.63
CA ASP A 27 2.41 15.57 10.06
C ASP A 27 2.12 15.01 8.67
N ALA A 28 3.15 14.86 7.82
CA ALA A 28 3.03 14.21 6.53
C ALA A 28 2.68 12.72 6.63
N LEU A 29 3.10 12.07 7.72
CA LEU A 29 2.61 10.75 8.08
C LEU A 29 1.10 10.85 8.32
N PHE A 30 0.63 11.52 9.38
CA PHE A 30 -0.79 11.46 9.77
C PHE A 30 -1.77 12.19 8.83
N ARG A 31 -1.29 13.15 8.04
CA ARG A 31 -2.09 13.99 7.13
C ARG A 31 -1.45 14.07 5.74
N PRO A 32 -1.26 12.94 5.05
CA PRO A 32 -0.63 12.89 3.73
C PRO A 32 -1.32 13.81 2.72
N TRP A 33 -2.64 13.96 2.82
CA TRP A 33 -3.45 14.80 1.94
C TRP A 33 -3.12 16.29 2.06
N ALA A 34 -2.49 16.74 3.16
CA ALA A 34 -2.00 18.12 3.28
C ALA A 34 -0.75 18.36 2.41
N TYR A 35 -0.02 17.30 2.07
CA TYR A 35 1.23 17.33 1.30
C TYR A 35 1.07 16.79 -0.12
N HIS A 36 -0.17 16.51 -0.54
CA HIS A 36 -0.49 15.92 -1.83
C HIS A 36 -1.63 16.67 -2.52
N THR A 37 -1.62 16.66 -3.84
CA THR A 37 -2.54 17.41 -4.70
C THR A 37 -4.00 16.96 -4.56
N SER A 38 -4.23 15.73 -4.11
CA SER A 38 -5.55 15.19 -3.85
C SER A 38 -5.55 14.16 -2.72
N ILE A 39 -6.73 13.89 -2.16
CA ILE A 39 -6.93 12.81 -1.17
C ILE A 39 -6.53 11.46 -1.75
N GLN A 40 -6.81 11.23 -3.04
CA GLN A 40 -6.45 9.98 -3.73
C GLN A 40 -4.93 9.81 -3.79
N ASP A 41 -4.20 10.86 -4.18
CA ASP A 41 -2.73 10.81 -4.24
C ASP A 41 -2.12 10.51 -2.87
N GLY A 42 -2.71 11.03 -1.79
CA GLY A 42 -2.25 10.74 -0.44
C GLY A 42 -2.55 9.33 0.04
N ILE A 43 -3.67 8.74 -0.38
CA ILE A 43 -3.98 7.34 -0.11
C ILE A 43 -3.06 6.43 -0.91
N ASP A 44 -2.81 6.73 -2.18
CA ASP A 44 -1.91 5.94 -3.00
C ASP A 44 -0.47 6.00 -2.47
N TRP A 45 -0.03 7.17 -1.98
CA TRP A 45 1.26 7.31 -1.30
C TRP A 45 1.33 6.47 -0.03
N TRP A 46 0.30 6.51 0.82
CA TRP A 46 0.26 5.70 2.04
C TRP A 46 0.23 4.21 1.77
N MET A 47 -0.53 3.78 0.77
CA MET A 47 -0.54 2.41 0.30
C MET A 47 0.87 1.96 -0.11
N ALA A 48 1.59 2.78 -0.88
CA ALA A 48 2.98 2.53 -1.27
C ALA A 48 3.92 2.49 -0.05
N ALA A 49 3.80 3.44 0.87
CA ALA A 49 4.60 3.54 2.08
C ALA A 49 4.40 2.33 3.00
N CYS A 50 3.14 1.97 3.28
CA CYS A 50 2.78 0.79 4.06
C CYS A 50 3.34 -0.50 3.47
N ALA A 51 3.21 -0.68 2.15
CA ALA A 51 3.75 -1.86 1.48
C ALA A 51 5.28 -1.89 1.54
N PHE A 52 5.94 -0.76 1.26
CA PHE A 52 7.40 -0.65 1.27
C PHE A 52 7.98 -0.84 2.66
N TYR A 53 7.62 0.01 3.61
CA TYR A 53 8.16 -0.03 4.97
C TYR A 53 7.70 -1.29 5.72
N GLY A 54 6.45 -1.72 5.52
CA GLY A 54 5.97 -3.01 6.05
C GLY A 54 6.81 -4.19 5.53
N GLY A 55 7.07 -4.23 4.23
CA GLY A 55 7.96 -5.21 3.61
C GLY A 55 9.39 -5.17 4.14
N ILE A 56 9.99 -3.99 4.31
CA ILE A 56 11.33 -3.84 4.89
C ILE A 56 11.40 -4.35 6.33
N LEU A 57 10.42 -4.00 7.16
CA LEU A 57 10.38 -4.46 8.56
C LEU A 57 10.18 -5.99 8.63
N PHE A 58 9.34 -6.55 7.74
CA PHE A 58 9.25 -8.00 7.61
C PHE A 58 10.56 -8.65 7.17
N MET A 59 11.28 -8.06 6.20
CA MET A 59 12.59 -8.57 5.78
C MET A 59 13.58 -8.58 6.95
N ILE A 60 13.68 -7.47 7.69
CA ILE A 60 14.55 -7.38 8.87
C ILE A 60 14.18 -8.48 9.86
N GLY A 61 12.90 -8.64 10.18
CA GLY A 61 12.44 -9.68 11.10
C GLY A 61 12.73 -11.11 10.59
N SER A 62 12.50 -11.38 9.30
CA SER A 62 12.67 -12.71 8.69
C SER A 62 14.14 -13.13 8.60
N PHE A 63 15.00 -12.25 8.07
CA PHE A 63 16.43 -12.54 7.93
C PHE A 63 17.14 -12.57 9.30
N SER A 64 16.75 -11.68 10.21
CA SER A 64 17.26 -11.71 11.59
C SER A 64 16.77 -12.97 12.33
N GLY A 65 15.50 -13.34 12.16
CA GLY A 65 14.92 -14.56 12.73
C GLY A 65 15.58 -15.85 12.22
N SER A 66 16.05 -15.85 10.98
CA SER A 66 16.82 -16.97 10.39
C SER A 66 18.14 -17.25 11.13
N SER A 67 18.64 -16.31 11.93
CA SER A 67 19.84 -16.50 12.76
C SER A 67 19.54 -17.07 14.15
N GLN A 68 18.27 -17.13 14.58
CA GLN A 68 17.90 -17.62 15.91
C GLN A 68 18.05 -19.15 15.99
N TYR A 69 18.66 -19.62 17.08
CA TYR A 69 18.99 -21.04 17.30
C TYR A 69 17.92 -21.81 18.08
N LEU A 70 16.93 -21.10 18.66
CA LEU A 70 15.99 -21.64 19.65
C LEU A 70 14.60 -21.83 19.02
N VAL A 71 14.43 -22.89 18.24
CA VAL A 71 13.16 -23.19 17.53
C VAL A 71 12.21 -24.05 18.38
N HIS A 72 12.70 -24.70 19.44
CA HIS A 72 11.93 -25.73 20.16
C HIS A 72 12.00 -25.68 21.70
N GLU A 73 12.61 -24.66 22.29
CA GLU A 73 12.54 -24.47 23.74
C GLU A 73 11.34 -23.58 24.07
N ALA A 74 10.64 -23.87 25.17
CA ALA A 74 9.61 -22.99 25.69
C ALA A 74 10.25 -21.60 25.85
N LYS A 75 9.75 -20.60 25.13
CA LYS A 75 10.33 -19.26 25.04
C LYS A 75 10.02 -18.50 26.33
N VAL A 76 10.68 -18.88 27.43
CA VAL A 76 10.50 -18.23 28.72
C VAL A 76 11.25 -16.89 28.68
N GLY A 77 10.54 -15.85 28.23
CA GLY A 77 11.03 -14.48 28.16
C GLY A 77 11.81 -14.16 26.87
N LEU A 78 11.86 -12.87 26.52
CA LEU A 78 12.78 -12.34 25.52
C LEU A 78 14.21 -12.42 26.09
N PRO A 79 15.05 -13.40 25.70
CA PRO A 79 16.32 -13.65 26.39
C PRO A 79 17.33 -12.51 26.19
N ASN A 80 17.10 -11.66 25.18
CA ASN A 80 17.90 -10.47 24.93
C ASN A 80 17.09 -9.41 24.15
N ALA A 81 17.60 -8.17 24.14
CA ALA A 81 17.01 -7.04 23.42
C ALA A 81 16.96 -7.26 21.90
N TYR A 82 17.85 -8.11 21.35
CA TYR A 82 17.87 -8.42 19.92
C TYR A 82 16.62 -9.21 19.51
N ASN A 83 16.24 -10.25 20.25
CA ASN A 83 15.02 -11.02 19.96
C ASN A 83 13.78 -10.13 20.10
N ALA A 84 13.74 -9.26 21.11
CA ALA A 84 12.67 -8.29 21.29
C ALA A 84 12.51 -7.40 20.05
N LEU A 85 13.64 -6.85 19.58
CA LEU A 85 13.67 -6.02 18.39
C LEU A 85 13.17 -6.79 17.16
N VAL A 86 13.60 -8.04 16.95
CA VAL A 86 13.18 -8.87 15.80
C VAL A 86 11.67 -9.08 15.78
N TYR A 87 11.08 -9.55 16.88
CA TYR A 87 9.65 -9.84 16.95
C TYR A 87 8.80 -8.57 16.86
N VAL A 88 9.21 -7.49 17.55
CA VAL A 88 8.52 -6.20 17.48
C VAL A 88 8.59 -5.62 16.07
N THR A 89 9.76 -5.63 15.44
CA THR A 89 9.95 -5.14 14.07
C THR A 89 9.05 -5.90 13.09
N PHE A 90 9.05 -7.23 13.16
CA PHE A 90 8.19 -8.06 12.31
C PHE A 90 6.70 -7.75 12.54
N CYS A 91 6.27 -7.62 13.80
CA CYS A 91 4.90 -7.30 14.18
C CYS A 91 4.46 -5.92 13.66
N VAL A 92 5.28 -4.88 13.86
CA VAL A 92 5.02 -3.53 13.32
C VAL A 92 4.94 -3.56 11.78
N GLY A 93 5.82 -4.33 11.13
CA GLY A 93 5.76 -4.58 9.69
C GLY A 93 4.41 -5.14 9.25
N SER A 94 3.87 -6.12 10.00
CA SER A 94 2.56 -6.73 9.75
C SER A 94 1.40 -5.74 9.84
N TYR A 95 1.40 -4.88 10.86
CA TYR A 95 0.36 -3.86 11.00
C TYR A 95 0.43 -2.80 9.90
N LEU A 96 1.63 -2.34 9.54
CA LEU A 96 1.80 -1.41 8.43
C LEU A 96 1.34 -2.04 7.11
N PHE A 97 1.72 -3.28 6.87
CA PHE A 97 1.30 -4.00 5.67
C PHE A 97 -0.22 -4.14 5.62
N THR A 98 -0.86 -4.52 6.74
CA THR A 98 -2.33 -4.60 6.85
C THR A 98 -3.03 -3.29 6.53
N LEU A 99 -2.49 -2.17 7.00
CA LEU A 99 -3.00 -0.85 6.63
C LEU A 99 -2.88 -0.62 5.11
N GLY A 100 -1.75 -0.97 4.51
CA GLY A 100 -1.58 -0.95 3.05
C GLY A 100 -2.63 -1.80 2.32
N CYS A 101 -2.89 -3.01 2.81
CA CYS A 101 -3.90 -3.93 2.28
C CYS A 101 -5.31 -3.32 2.31
N PHE A 102 -5.67 -2.71 3.43
CA PHE A 102 -6.95 -2.01 3.56
C PHE A 102 -7.03 -0.84 2.58
N LEU A 103 -5.98 -0.01 2.51
CA LEU A 103 -5.94 1.16 1.66
C LEU A 103 -6.03 0.81 0.16
N MET A 104 -5.58 -0.37 -0.28
CA MET A 104 -5.77 -0.82 -1.67
C MET A 104 -7.25 -0.85 -2.10
N THR A 105 -8.18 -1.10 -1.18
CA THR A 105 -9.61 -1.13 -1.50
C THR A 105 -10.20 0.27 -1.71
N VAL A 106 -9.58 1.30 -1.14
CA VAL A 106 -10.13 2.66 -1.11
C VAL A 106 -10.13 3.31 -2.50
N PRO A 107 -9.03 3.32 -3.29
CA PRO A 107 -9.06 3.78 -4.68
C PRO A 107 -10.05 3.00 -5.53
N ILE A 108 -10.15 1.67 -5.33
CA ILE A 108 -11.09 0.81 -6.05
C ILE A 108 -12.53 1.25 -5.78
N ILE A 109 -12.93 1.50 -4.54
CA ILE A 109 -14.28 2.01 -4.19
C ILE A 109 -14.56 3.37 -4.87
N ASN A 110 -13.53 4.16 -5.13
CA ASN A 110 -13.61 5.52 -5.66
C ASN A 110 -13.25 5.64 -7.15
N GLU A 111 -13.21 4.56 -7.93
CA GLU A 111 -12.97 4.65 -9.39
C GLU A 111 -13.80 5.77 -10.04
N GLY A 112 -13.14 6.56 -10.90
CA GLY A 112 -13.72 7.73 -11.56
C GLY A 112 -13.99 8.94 -10.64
N TYR A 113 -13.44 8.97 -9.41
CA TYR A 113 -13.60 10.12 -8.52
C TYR A 113 -13.00 11.39 -9.11
N ALA A 114 -11.80 11.32 -9.68
CA ALA A 114 -11.16 12.45 -10.34
C ALA A 114 -12.04 13.03 -11.46
N ASP A 115 -12.60 12.17 -12.32
CA ASP A 115 -13.50 12.59 -13.41
C ASP A 115 -14.78 13.24 -12.88
N ARG A 116 -15.41 12.64 -11.87
CA ARG A 116 -16.60 13.23 -11.23
C ARG A 116 -16.29 14.58 -10.58
N LEU A 117 -15.12 14.71 -9.97
CA LEU A 117 -14.69 15.96 -9.34
C LEU A 117 -14.40 17.03 -10.40
N LEU A 118 -13.77 16.68 -11.50
CA LEU A 118 -13.52 17.57 -12.63
C LEU A 118 -14.85 18.03 -13.27
N LEU A 119 -15.74 17.09 -13.58
CA LEU A 119 -17.07 17.39 -14.12
C LEU A 119 -17.86 18.29 -13.18
N TRP A 120 -17.81 18.02 -11.87
CA TRP A 120 -18.42 18.88 -10.88
C TRP A 120 -17.83 20.28 -10.92
N LYS A 121 -16.50 20.46 -10.93
CA LYS A 121 -15.85 21.78 -11.03
C LYS A 121 -16.26 22.55 -12.29
N LEU A 122 -16.43 21.86 -13.41
CA LEU A 122 -16.86 22.48 -14.68
C LEU A 122 -18.34 22.88 -14.69
N GLN A 123 -19.22 22.09 -14.05
CA GLN A 123 -20.68 22.32 -14.08
C GLN A 123 -21.21 23.13 -12.90
N SER A 124 -20.49 23.15 -11.76
CA SER A 124 -20.96 23.73 -10.51
C SER A 124 -21.02 25.25 -10.50
N ALA A 125 -20.42 25.93 -11.48
CA ALA A 125 -20.62 27.37 -11.70
C ALA A 125 -22.11 27.74 -11.90
N HIS A 126 -22.95 26.78 -12.33
CA HIS A 126 -24.34 27.08 -12.70
C HIS A 126 -25.42 26.27 -11.94
N LEU A 127 -25.10 25.10 -11.36
CA LEU A 127 -26.15 24.13 -10.99
C LEU A 127 -26.35 23.85 -9.48
N ARG A 128 -25.67 24.54 -8.54
CA ARG A 128 -25.78 24.31 -7.08
C ARG A 128 -25.70 22.81 -6.66
N VAL A 129 -25.02 21.98 -7.45
CA VAL A 129 -24.83 20.54 -7.16
C VAL A 129 -23.75 20.40 -6.08
N PRO A 130 -23.91 19.54 -5.06
CA PRO A 130 -22.87 19.31 -4.07
C PRO A 130 -21.65 18.57 -4.67
N PRO A 131 -20.44 18.78 -4.12
CA PRO A 131 -19.24 18.10 -4.60
C PRO A 131 -19.32 16.58 -4.38
N PRO A 132 -18.72 15.77 -5.28
CA PRO A 132 -18.62 14.34 -5.07
C PRO A 132 -17.79 14.04 -3.82
N LYS A 133 -18.27 13.08 -3.02
CA LYS A 133 -17.59 12.65 -1.78
C LYS A 133 -16.64 11.50 -2.05
N TYR A 134 -15.45 11.56 -1.46
CA TYR A 134 -14.50 10.46 -1.43
C TYR A 134 -14.88 9.49 -0.31
N ARG A 135 -14.97 8.19 -0.62
CA ARG A 135 -15.54 7.17 0.27
C ARG A 135 -14.46 6.26 0.84
N TRP A 136 -14.34 6.18 2.15
CA TRP A 136 -13.42 5.22 2.79
C TRP A 136 -13.93 3.78 2.77
N LEU A 137 -15.25 3.62 2.77
CA LEU A 137 -15.93 2.32 2.78
C LEU A 137 -16.93 2.25 1.64
N GLY A 138 -17.10 1.06 1.07
CA GLY A 138 -18.01 0.80 -0.03
C GLY A 138 -17.97 -0.66 -0.43
N PHE A 139 -18.93 -1.06 -1.28
CA PHE A 139 -19.07 -2.43 -1.72
C PHE A 139 -19.09 -2.49 -3.25
N LYS A 140 -18.19 -3.27 -3.85
CA LYS A 140 -18.08 -3.47 -5.31
C LYS A 140 -18.04 -4.97 -5.65
N PRO A 141 -19.17 -5.69 -5.55
CA PRO A 141 -19.19 -7.15 -5.67
C PRO A 141 -18.77 -7.67 -7.06
N HIS A 142 -18.85 -6.84 -8.09
CA HIS A 142 -18.50 -7.21 -9.47
C HIS A 142 -17.03 -6.93 -9.83
N SER A 143 -16.27 -6.29 -8.94
CA SER A 143 -14.86 -5.97 -9.18
C SER A 143 -13.96 -7.07 -8.61
N ILE A 144 -13.15 -7.70 -9.47
CA ILE A 144 -12.17 -8.71 -9.05
C ILE A 144 -11.14 -8.06 -8.14
N SER A 145 -10.67 -6.86 -8.50
CA SER A 145 -9.75 -6.07 -7.68
C SER A 145 -10.31 -5.75 -6.28
N TYR A 146 -11.60 -5.46 -6.16
CA TYR A 146 -12.24 -5.23 -4.85
C TYR A 146 -12.15 -6.48 -3.97
N TRP A 147 -12.53 -7.64 -4.50
CA TRP A 147 -12.41 -8.90 -3.76
C TRP A 147 -10.95 -9.25 -3.48
N GLY A 148 -10.05 -8.98 -4.43
CA GLY A 148 -8.61 -9.11 -4.24
C GLY A 148 -8.14 -8.35 -3.02
N GLY A 149 -8.45 -7.05 -2.92
CA GLY A 149 -8.11 -6.22 -1.76
C GLY A 149 -8.76 -6.68 -0.46
N VAL A 150 -10.03 -7.12 -0.48
CA VAL A 150 -10.72 -7.67 0.70
C VAL A 150 -10.05 -8.95 1.21
N ILE A 151 -9.77 -9.91 0.32
CA ILE A 151 -9.12 -11.18 0.66
C ILE A 151 -7.71 -10.92 1.19
N TYR A 152 -6.98 -9.99 0.57
CA TYR A 152 -5.63 -9.61 0.99
C TYR A 152 -5.64 -8.96 2.39
N THR A 153 -6.61 -8.08 2.66
CA THR A 153 -6.81 -7.46 3.99
C THR A 153 -7.17 -8.50 5.04
N PHE A 154 -8.06 -9.43 4.72
CA PHE A 154 -8.42 -10.53 5.61
C PHE A 154 -7.20 -11.40 5.95
N GLY A 155 -6.40 -11.76 4.93
CA GLY A 155 -5.15 -12.48 5.12
C GLY A 155 -4.18 -11.73 6.04
N ALA A 156 -4.05 -10.41 5.85
CA ALA A 156 -3.19 -9.54 6.67
C ALA A 156 -3.65 -9.48 8.13
N VAL A 157 -4.95 -9.41 8.39
CA VAL A 157 -5.51 -9.44 9.75
C VAL A 157 -5.18 -10.76 10.45
N LEU A 158 -5.34 -11.90 9.77
CA LEU A 158 -4.94 -13.20 10.34
C LEU A 158 -3.45 -13.23 10.64
N TYR A 159 -2.64 -12.64 9.74
CA TYR A 159 -1.21 -12.50 9.95
C TYR A 159 -0.85 -11.67 11.19
N ASN A 160 -1.58 -10.58 11.44
CA ASN A 160 -1.43 -9.79 12.66
C ASN A 160 -1.75 -10.62 13.92
N ILE A 161 -2.77 -11.48 13.86
CA ILE A 161 -3.09 -12.37 14.99
C ILE A 161 -1.91 -13.31 15.25
N GLY A 162 -1.39 -13.98 14.21
CA GLY A 162 -0.24 -14.87 14.34
C GLY A 162 1.00 -14.18 14.90
N THR A 163 1.37 -13.02 14.35
CA THR A 163 2.52 -12.23 14.83
C THR A 163 2.34 -11.68 16.24
N THR A 164 1.12 -11.27 16.60
CA THR A 164 0.81 -10.79 17.96
C THR A 164 0.90 -11.92 18.97
N VAL A 165 0.35 -13.10 18.65
CA VAL A 165 0.45 -14.29 19.50
C VAL A 165 1.91 -14.68 19.68
N ASN A 166 2.68 -14.71 18.60
CA ASN A 166 4.10 -15.05 18.62
C ASN A 166 4.93 -14.06 19.46
N LEU A 167 4.62 -12.76 19.38
CA LEU A 167 5.22 -11.74 20.24
C LEU A 167 4.77 -11.89 21.72
N ALA A 168 3.49 -12.16 21.95
CA ALA A 168 2.93 -12.29 23.29
C ALA A 168 3.49 -13.51 24.03
N ASP A 169 3.78 -14.60 23.32
CA ASP A 169 4.46 -15.78 23.86
C ASP A 169 5.85 -15.46 24.42
N GLN A 170 6.47 -14.36 23.97
CA GLN A 170 7.74 -13.93 24.56
C GLN A 170 7.58 -13.27 25.94
N SER A 171 6.34 -13.08 26.41
CA SER A 171 6.00 -12.49 27.70
C SER A 171 5.64 -13.56 28.72
N GLU A 172 6.33 -13.58 29.86
CA GLU A 172 6.10 -14.52 30.97
C GLU A 172 4.64 -14.48 31.51
N SER A 173 3.93 -13.37 31.28
CA SER A 173 2.57 -13.15 31.75
C SER A 173 1.46 -13.74 30.85
N VAL A 174 1.78 -14.20 29.63
CA VAL A 174 0.78 -14.70 28.67
C VAL A 174 0.96 -16.20 28.49
N TYR A 175 0.26 -17.00 29.30
CA TYR A 175 0.37 -18.46 29.24
C TYR A 175 -0.73 -19.07 28.35
N LEU A 176 -0.40 -19.32 27.08
CA LEU A 176 -1.11 -20.29 26.25
C LEU A 176 -0.37 -21.63 26.35
N SER A 177 -1.09 -22.76 26.35
CA SER A 177 -0.39 -24.05 26.26
C SER A 177 0.34 -24.13 24.91
N LEU A 178 1.61 -24.56 24.90
CA LEU A 178 2.46 -24.64 23.70
C LEU A 178 1.71 -25.21 22.47
N THR A 179 0.96 -26.30 22.65
CA THR A 179 0.15 -26.90 21.57
C THR A 179 -0.90 -25.96 20.99
N LYS A 180 -1.60 -25.19 21.81
CA LYS A 180 -2.66 -24.26 21.36
C LYS A 180 -2.06 -23.08 20.62
N GLN A 181 -0.94 -22.57 21.11
CA GLN A 181 -0.21 -21.49 20.48
C GLN A 181 0.36 -21.90 19.13
N LEU A 182 1.09 -23.02 19.05
CA LEU A 182 1.65 -23.52 17.80
C LEU A 182 0.55 -23.77 16.76
N ILE A 183 -0.60 -24.34 17.17
CA ILE A 183 -1.75 -24.51 16.29
C ILE A 183 -2.28 -23.14 15.83
N LEU A 184 -2.47 -22.18 16.74
CA LEU A 184 -3.00 -20.86 16.40
C LEU A 184 -2.08 -20.10 15.45
N GLU A 185 -0.77 -20.08 15.71
CA GLU A 185 0.23 -19.44 14.85
C GLU A 185 0.27 -20.11 13.48
N SER A 186 0.39 -21.44 13.42
CA SER A 186 0.49 -22.16 12.15
C SER A 186 -0.77 -21.99 11.29
N VAL A 187 -1.95 -22.07 11.91
CA VAL A 187 -3.23 -21.88 11.20
C VAL A 187 -3.39 -20.44 10.73
N THR A 188 -3.08 -19.45 11.56
CA THR A 188 -3.23 -18.03 11.18
C THR A 188 -2.24 -17.61 10.10
N PHE A 189 -0.99 -18.09 10.15
CA PHE A 189 -0.02 -17.86 9.07
C PHE A 189 -0.38 -18.61 7.79
N LEU A 190 -0.85 -19.85 7.86
CA LEU A 190 -1.29 -20.60 6.69
C LEU A 190 -2.49 -19.93 6.01
N VAL A 191 -3.56 -19.67 6.76
CA VAL A 191 -4.78 -19.07 6.21
C VAL A 191 -4.52 -17.61 5.79
N GLY A 192 -3.68 -16.89 6.54
CA GLY A 192 -3.19 -15.56 6.15
C GLY A 192 -2.44 -15.57 4.83
N GLY A 193 -1.51 -16.52 4.65
CA GLY A 193 -0.76 -16.74 3.43
C GLY A 193 -1.66 -17.12 2.24
N VAL A 194 -2.68 -17.95 2.44
CA VAL A 194 -3.72 -18.21 1.42
C VAL A 194 -4.41 -16.90 1.02
N GLY A 195 -4.73 -16.03 1.97
CA GLY A 195 -5.29 -14.71 1.69
C GLY A 195 -4.36 -13.84 0.83
N PHE A 196 -3.07 -13.80 1.14
CA PHE A 196 -2.09 -13.07 0.31
C PHE A 196 -1.97 -13.66 -1.09
N LEU A 197 -1.87 -14.98 -1.21
CA LEU A 197 -1.79 -15.68 -2.48
C LEU A 197 -3.00 -15.38 -3.37
N LEU A 198 -4.21 -15.54 -2.83
CA LEU A 198 -5.47 -15.35 -3.58
C LEU A 198 -5.73 -13.88 -3.89
N GLY A 199 -5.44 -12.97 -2.96
CA GLY A 199 -5.59 -11.54 -3.21
C GLY A 199 -4.61 -11.06 -4.29
N GLY A 200 -3.33 -11.43 -4.21
CA GLY A 200 -2.34 -11.13 -5.24
C GLY A 200 -2.71 -11.74 -6.60
N ALA A 201 -3.18 -12.99 -6.62
CA ALA A 201 -3.66 -13.65 -7.83
C ALA A 201 -4.84 -12.89 -8.47
N SER A 202 -5.74 -12.32 -7.66
CA SER A 202 -6.88 -11.55 -8.14
C SER A 202 -6.44 -10.28 -8.88
N PHE A 203 -5.43 -9.57 -8.39
CA PHE A 203 -4.87 -8.39 -9.08
C PHE A 203 -4.17 -8.78 -10.40
N VAL A 204 -3.38 -9.86 -10.41
CA VAL A 204 -2.79 -10.36 -11.66
C VAL A 204 -3.87 -10.82 -12.66
N LEU A 205 -4.96 -11.43 -12.18
CA LEU A 205 -6.10 -11.83 -12.99
C LEU A 205 -6.82 -10.62 -13.61
N GLU A 206 -7.02 -9.53 -12.85
CA GLU A 206 -7.58 -8.29 -13.40
C GLU A 206 -6.71 -7.74 -14.54
N ASN A 207 -5.39 -7.73 -14.33
CA ASN A 207 -4.41 -7.17 -15.27
C ASN A 207 -4.27 -8.02 -16.55
N LYS A 208 -4.20 -9.35 -16.43
CA LYS A 208 -3.92 -10.27 -17.55
C LYS A 208 -5.14 -10.98 -18.13
N ARG A 209 -6.26 -10.99 -17.42
CA ARG A 209 -7.52 -11.63 -17.81
C ARG A 209 -7.30 -13.07 -18.30
N ARG A 210 -7.48 -13.33 -19.60
CA ARG A 210 -7.33 -14.66 -20.22
C ARG A 210 -5.91 -15.22 -20.14
N ARG A 211 -4.89 -14.36 -19.97
CA ARG A 211 -3.48 -14.76 -19.84
C ARG A 211 -3.04 -14.86 -18.38
N PHE A 212 -3.96 -15.12 -17.45
CA PHE A 212 -3.67 -15.19 -16.01
C PHE A 212 -2.52 -16.16 -15.69
N LEU A 213 -2.58 -17.41 -16.18
CA LEU A 213 -1.55 -18.43 -15.88
C LEU A 213 -0.16 -18.03 -16.40
N GLU A 214 -0.10 -17.48 -17.61
CA GLU A 214 1.15 -16.92 -18.14
C GLU A 214 1.62 -15.73 -17.28
N GLY A 215 0.69 -14.87 -16.92
CA GLY A 215 0.90 -13.68 -16.11
C GLY A 215 1.47 -13.94 -14.73
N ILE A 216 1.11 -15.02 -14.07
CA ILE A 216 1.67 -15.37 -12.75
C ILE A 216 3.05 -16.04 -12.88
N LEU A 217 3.26 -16.88 -13.91
CA LEU A 217 4.46 -17.70 -14.02
C LEU A 217 5.65 -16.94 -14.60
N LEU A 218 5.48 -16.28 -15.75
CA LEU A 218 6.60 -15.63 -16.44
C LEU A 218 6.10 -14.50 -17.34
N PRO A 219 6.55 -13.25 -17.14
CA PRO A 219 6.28 -12.17 -18.07
C PRO A 219 6.97 -12.42 -19.41
N ARG A 220 6.19 -12.62 -20.48
CA ARG A 220 6.70 -12.94 -21.82
C ARG A 220 6.54 -11.80 -22.81
N HIS A 221 5.54 -10.94 -22.65
CA HIS A 221 5.26 -9.90 -23.63
C HIS A 221 5.94 -8.58 -23.27
N HIS A 222 6.39 -7.83 -24.27
CA HIS A 222 6.96 -6.49 -24.09
C HIS A 222 6.04 -5.56 -23.27
N SER A 223 4.73 -5.67 -23.45
CA SER A 223 3.72 -4.94 -22.66
C SER A 223 3.80 -5.21 -21.16
N ASP A 224 4.27 -6.39 -20.77
CA ASP A 224 4.38 -6.80 -19.37
C ASP A 224 5.62 -6.15 -18.76
N TRP A 225 6.73 -6.13 -19.50
CA TRP A 225 8.00 -5.52 -19.09
C TRP A 225 7.89 -4.02 -18.82
N VAL A 226 7.11 -3.30 -19.63
CA VAL A 226 6.95 -1.84 -19.49
C VAL A 226 5.82 -1.42 -18.54
N ASN A 227 4.95 -2.35 -18.12
CA ASN A 227 3.81 -2.02 -17.27
C ASN A 227 4.19 -2.15 -15.78
N LEU A 228 4.53 -1.01 -15.16
CA LEU A 228 4.84 -0.94 -13.74
C LEU A 228 3.71 -1.45 -12.84
N GLY A 229 2.45 -1.21 -13.20
CA GLY A 229 1.31 -1.71 -12.43
C GLY A 229 1.28 -3.23 -12.38
N TYR A 230 1.55 -3.89 -13.51
CA TYR A 230 1.66 -5.34 -13.54
C TYR A 230 2.81 -5.87 -12.68
N TRP A 231 3.97 -5.22 -12.68
CA TRP A 231 5.09 -5.65 -11.82
C TRP A 231 4.77 -5.53 -10.33
N VAL A 232 4.03 -4.49 -9.92
CA VAL A 232 3.51 -4.37 -8.55
C VAL A 232 2.61 -5.57 -8.23
N ASP A 233 1.64 -5.87 -9.09
CA ASP A 233 0.71 -6.99 -8.90
C ASP A 233 1.45 -8.34 -8.84
N TRP A 234 2.43 -8.54 -9.73
CA TRP A 234 3.23 -9.76 -9.84
C TRP A 234 4.12 -9.97 -8.62
N LEU A 235 4.82 -8.93 -8.17
CA LEU A 235 5.63 -8.99 -6.96
C LEU A 235 4.77 -9.26 -5.73
N ASN A 236 3.61 -8.61 -5.59
CA ASN A 236 2.70 -8.89 -4.48
C ASN A 236 2.15 -10.34 -4.53
N PHE A 237 1.86 -10.87 -5.72
CA PHE A 237 1.48 -12.28 -5.86
C PHE A 237 2.59 -13.22 -5.37
N TRP A 238 3.83 -13.05 -5.83
CA TRP A 238 4.95 -13.90 -5.39
C TRP A 238 5.35 -13.68 -3.93
N GLY A 239 5.13 -12.47 -3.42
CA GLY A 239 5.16 -12.19 -1.99
C GLY A 239 4.19 -13.09 -1.22
N GLY A 240 2.94 -13.15 -1.68
CA GLY A 240 1.93 -14.06 -1.12
C GLY A 240 2.28 -15.53 -1.25
N VAL A 241 2.90 -15.97 -2.36
CA VAL A 241 3.40 -17.35 -2.52
C VAL A 241 4.44 -17.69 -1.45
N GLY A 242 5.39 -16.79 -1.17
CA GLY A 242 6.41 -16.98 -0.14
C GLY A 242 5.78 -17.19 1.25
N PHE A 243 4.89 -16.28 1.65
CA PHE A 243 4.17 -16.35 2.93
C PHE A 243 3.25 -17.57 3.05
N PHE A 244 2.57 -17.96 1.96
CA PHE A 244 1.79 -19.20 1.91
C PHE A 244 2.68 -20.43 2.09
N GLY A 245 3.80 -20.50 1.35
CA GLY A 245 4.78 -21.57 1.45
C GLY A 245 5.27 -21.73 2.89
N SER A 246 5.65 -20.62 3.52
CA SER A 246 6.02 -20.59 4.94
C SER A 246 4.93 -21.14 5.86
N GLY A 247 3.69 -20.68 5.71
CA GLY A 247 2.56 -21.17 6.49
C GLY A 247 2.34 -22.68 6.34
N VAL A 248 2.57 -23.24 5.13
CA VAL A 248 2.55 -24.69 4.89
C VAL A 248 3.68 -25.38 5.63
N PHE A 249 4.91 -24.84 5.58
CA PHE A 249 6.04 -25.42 6.29
C PHE A 249 5.85 -25.45 7.81
N LEU A 250 5.27 -24.40 8.40
CA LEU A 250 4.99 -24.35 9.84
C LEU A 250 4.02 -25.44 10.32
N MET A 251 3.24 -26.05 9.42
CA MET A 251 2.37 -27.19 9.76
C MET A 251 3.13 -28.49 10.01
N PHE A 252 4.43 -28.56 9.72
CA PHE A 252 5.25 -29.75 9.94
C PHE A 252 5.98 -29.67 11.29
N PRO A 253 5.56 -30.45 12.30
CA PRO A 253 6.07 -30.31 13.69
C PRO A 253 7.51 -30.80 13.90
N SER A 254 8.20 -31.25 12.85
CA SER A 254 9.53 -31.90 12.91
C SER A 254 10.51 -31.34 11.88
N LEU A 255 10.41 -30.04 11.57
CA LEU A 255 11.40 -29.36 10.75
C LEU A 255 12.76 -29.35 11.47
N SER A 256 13.83 -29.70 10.76
CA SER A 256 15.18 -29.45 11.27
C SER A 256 15.42 -27.94 11.39
N ILE A 257 16.39 -27.55 12.22
CA ILE A 257 16.80 -26.15 12.36
C ILE A 257 17.21 -25.58 11.00
N GLU A 258 17.94 -26.35 10.18
CA GLU A 258 18.31 -25.96 8.82
C GLU A 258 17.08 -25.71 7.94
N ALA A 259 16.09 -26.60 7.99
CA ALA A 259 14.87 -26.45 7.20
C ALA A 259 14.07 -25.22 7.65
N TYR A 260 14.00 -24.96 8.95
CA TYR A 260 13.38 -23.74 9.51
C TYR A 260 14.10 -22.47 9.05
N ARG A 261 15.44 -22.45 9.05
CA ARG A 261 16.20 -21.28 8.57
C ARG A 261 16.01 -21.02 7.08
N ILE A 262 16.04 -22.07 6.28
CA ILE A 262 15.81 -21.98 4.83
C ILE A 262 14.39 -21.50 4.56
N GLU A 263 13.41 -22.03 5.28
CA GLU A 263 12.01 -21.61 5.20
C GLU A 263 11.84 -20.13 5.58
N ASN A 264 12.33 -19.69 6.73
CA ASN A 264 12.26 -18.28 7.12
C ASN A 264 12.92 -17.35 6.08
N ALA A 265 14.06 -17.75 5.52
CA ALA A 265 14.78 -16.94 4.53
C ALA A 265 14.07 -16.92 3.16
N ILE A 266 13.58 -18.07 2.68
CA ILE A 266 12.97 -18.20 1.36
C ILE A 266 11.49 -17.82 1.40
N GLY A 267 10.72 -18.34 2.34
CA GLY A 267 9.29 -18.07 2.42
C GLY A 267 9.01 -16.64 2.90
N PHE A 268 9.34 -16.31 4.15
CA PHE A 268 9.13 -14.95 4.65
C PHE A 268 10.12 -13.94 4.09
N GLY A 269 11.42 -14.25 4.03
CA GLY A 269 12.44 -13.30 3.56
C GLY A 269 12.26 -12.89 2.09
N LEU A 270 12.14 -13.85 1.17
CA LEU A 270 11.86 -13.56 -0.24
C LEU A 270 10.48 -12.92 -0.39
N GLY A 271 9.47 -13.45 0.30
CA GLY A 271 8.11 -12.93 0.22
C GLY A 271 8.04 -11.44 0.61
N SER A 272 8.74 -11.08 1.68
CA SER A 272 8.85 -9.71 2.19
C SER A 272 9.64 -8.81 1.23
N THR A 273 10.68 -9.36 0.60
CA THR A 273 11.45 -8.66 -0.43
C THR A 273 10.56 -8.32 -1.62
N CYS A 274 9.68 -9.22 -2.04
CA CYS A 274 8.71 -8.95 -3.09
C CYS A 274 7.72 -7.85 -2.70
N PHE A 275 7.18 -7.86 -1.48
CA PHE A 275 6.30 -6.78 -1.00
C PHE A 275 7.02 -5.43 -0.92
N ALA A 276 8.25 -5.39 -0.41
CA ALA A 276 9.07 -4.19 -0.37
C ALA A 276 9.32 -3.65 -1.78
N ALA A 277 9.73 -4.51 -2.72
CA ALA A 277 9.93 -4.14 -4.11
C ALA A 277 8.64 -3.65 -4.78
N GLY A 278 7.50 -4.29 -4.51
CA GLY A 278 6.18 -3.85 -4.99
C GLY A 278 5.81 -2.45 -4.46
N GLY A 279 6.03 -2.19 -3.18
CA GLY A 279 5.84 -0.87 -2.57
C GLY A 279 6.76 0.20 -3.16
N LEU A 280 8.02 -0.14 -3.44
CA LEU A 280 8.96 0.76 -4.12
C LEU A 280 8.50 1.10 -5.54
N LEU A 281 8.03 0.11 -6.31
CA LEU A 281 7.50 0.35 -7.65
C LEU A 281 6.23 1.21 -7.63
N LEU A 282 5.40 1.11 -6.58
CA LEU A 282 4.29 2.04 -6.38
C LEU A 282 4.76 3.48 -6.20
N PHE A 283 5.82 3.73 -5.41
CA PHE A 283 6.42 5.07 -5.32
C PHE A 283 6.92 5.58 -6.67
N VAL A 284 7.62 4.74 -7.43
CA VAL A 284 8.11 5.09 -8.78
C VAL A 284 6.93 5.43 -9.69
N LYS A 285 5.88 4.62 -9.68
CA LYS A 285 4.66 4.87 -10.46
C LYS A 285 4.01 6.21 -10.11
N LEU A 286 3.92 6.54 -8.81
CA LEU A 286 3.36 7.81 -8.35
C LEU A 286 4.23 9.01 -8.76
N ALA A 287 5.55 8.87 -8.68
CA ALA A 287 6.48 9.92 -9.11
C ALA A 287 6.38 10.19 -10.62
N LEU A 288 6.27 9.13 -11.43
CA LEU A 288 6.09 9.26 -12.89
C LEU A 288 4.74 9.88 -13.25
N ALA A 289 3.66 9.48 -12.58
CA ALA A 289 2.34 10.07 -12.80
C ALA A 289 2.34 11.58 -12.50
N ARG A 290 2.99 12.02 -11.42
CA ARG A 290 3.13 13.45 -11.11
C ARG A 290 3.94 14.21 -12.16
N LYS A 291 5.05 13.65 -12.63
CA LYS A 291 5.84 14.27 -13.70
C LYS A 291 5.02 14.46 -14.97
N GLN A 292 4.21 13.47 -15.34
CA GLN A 292 3.33 13.56 -16.49
C GLN A 292 2.27 14.66 -16.31
N LEU A 293 1.62 14.73 -15.15
CA LEU A 293 0.64 15.79 -14.86
C LEU A 293 1.25 17.20 -14.90
N LEU A 294 2.49 17.37 -14.43
CA LEU A 294 3.19 18.65 -14.51
C LEU A 294 3.53 19.02 -15.96
N ALA A 295 4.03 18.07 -16.76
CA ALA A 295 4.33 18.29 -18.17
C ALA A 295 3.06 18.64 -18.98
N GLU A 296 1.93 17.98 -18.69
CA GLU A 296 0.64 18.30 -19.31
C GLU A 296 0.15 19.70 -18.89
N GLY A 297 0.31 20.07 -17.61
CA GLY A 297 -0.04 21.39 -17.09
C GLY A 297 0.74 22.54 -17.76
N GLU A 298 2.07 22.38 -17.91
CA GLU A 298 2.91 23.35 -18.60
C GLU A 298 2.51 23.52 -20.07
N GLN A 299 2.13 22.43 -20.75
CA GLN A 299 1.67 22.48 -22.12
C GLN A 299 0.33 23.23 -22.25
N TYR A 300 -0.59 23.07 -21.30
CA TYR A 300 -1.85 23.81 -21.27
C TYR A 300 -1.64 25.31 -21.00
N ASP A 301 -0.74 25.67 -20.10
CA ASP A 301 -0.44 27.08 -19.81
C ASP A 301 0.27 27.76 -20.97
N HIS A 302 1.10 27.04 -21.74
CA HIS A 302 1.72 27.57 -22.96
C HIS A 302 0.67 27.85 -24.04
N VAL A 303 -0.23 26.89 -24.31
CA VAL A 303 -1.33 27.07 -25.28
C VAL A 303 -2.28 28.18 -24.85
N ARG A 304 -2.57 28.30 -23.55
CA ARG A 304 -3.42 29.36 -23.02
C ARG A 304 -2.74 30.73 -23.08
N GLY A 305 -1.44 30.80 -22.77
CA GLY A 305 -0.62 32.00 -22.87
C GLY A 305 -0.54 32.52 -24.31
N ASP A 306 -0.32 31.63 -25.28
CA ASP A 306 -0.31 31.97 -26.70
C ASP A 306 -1.71 32.39 -27.20
N SER A 307 -2.78 31.76 -26.72
CA SER A 307 -4.15 32.15 -27.06
C SER A 307 -4.52 33.52 -26.49
N LEU A 308 -4.18 33.81 -25.22
CA LEU A 308 -4.47 35.09 -24.57
C LEU A 308 -3.62 36.22 -25.14
N GLY A 309 -2.35 35.94 -25.49
CA GLY A 309 -1.47 36.88 -26.18
C GLY A 309 -1.97 37.20 -27.58
N SER A 310 -2.42 36.19 -28.35
CA SER A 310 -2.97 36.41 -29.69
C SER A 310 -4.31 37.15 -29.67
N VAL A 311 -5.18 36.88 -28.69
CA VAL A 311 -6.47 37.56 -28.51
C VAL A 311 -6.27 39.00 -28.04
N ALA A 312 -5.28 39.27 -27.18
CA ALA A 312 -4.93 40.62 -26.77
C ALA A 312 -4.33 41.43 -27.95
N LEU A 313 -3.46 40.81 -28.75
CA LEU A 313 -2.89 41.45 -29.94
C LEU A 313 -3.93 41.69 -31.04
N SER A 314 -4.88 40.78 -31.26
CA SER A 314 -5.97 41.00 -32.21
C SER A 314 -6.94 42.10 -31.74
N ALA A 315 -7.23 42.17 -30.44
CA ALA A 315 -8.07 43.24 -29.88
C ALA A 315 -7.39 44.62 -29.93
N MET A 316 -6.07 44.68 -29.76
CA MET A 316 -5.30 45.93 -29.93
C MET A 316 -5.18 46.35 -31.40
N SER A 317 -5.11 45.38 -32.33
CA SER A 317 -5.12 45.64 -33.78
C SER A 317 -6.45 46.25 -34.22
N GLU A 318 -7.60 45.72 -33.76
CA GLU A 318 -8.93 46.27 -34.11
C GLU A 318 -9.17 47.70 -33.57
N GLN A 319 -8.52 48.09 -32.47
CA GLN A 319 -8.60 49.45 -31.95
C GLN A 319 -7.77 50.48 -32.73
N LEU A 320 -6.74 50.05 -33.46
CA LEU A 320 -5.88 50.94 -34.24
C LEU A 320 -6.43 51.24 -35.64
N ASP A 321 -7.32 50.40 -36.17
CA ASP A 321 -7.93 50.57 -37.50
C ASP A 321 -9.27 51.32 -37.50
N SER A 322 -9.70 51.86 -36.35
CA SER A 322 -10.87 52.74 -36.25
C SER A 322 -10.51 54.15 -36.76
N PRO A 323 -11.03 54.60 -37.92
CA PRO A 323 -10.80 55.95 -38.40
C PRO A 323 -11.61 56.94 -37.54
N ARG A 324 -10.94 57.98 -37.04
CA ARG A 324 -11.59 59.14 -36.41
C ARG A 324 -12.31 60.01 -37.43
#